data_AF-F7Y5S1-F1
#
_entry.id   AF-F7Y5S1-F1
#
_cell.length_a   1.000
_cell.length_b   1.000
_cell.length_c   1.000
_cell.angle_alpha   90.00
_cell.angle_beta   90.00
_cell.angle_gamma   90.00
#
_symmetry.space_group_name_H-M   'P 1'
#
loop_
_entity.id
_entity.type
_entity.pdbx_description
1 polymer ?
#
loop_
_entity_poly.entity_id
_entity_poly.type
_entity_poly.pdbx_seq_one_letter_code
_entity_poly.pdbx_strand_id
1 'polypeptide(L)'
;MDEVAKTPRVPSGKRIVRAAQYLRMSKEHQTYSIDNQKDAIRNYAEIMGYDIVATYEDAGRSGLNLGGRPGLQRMLADVESGRAEFETVVIYDVSRWGRFQNINESAAYEYRCQMAGVRIEFCAEQFANDGSVGSDVLMAIKRSMAAEHSRMLSQKTFIGQARLIRLGFRQGGKPGLGLRRQLVDHSGRPKFILCPHEQKSLHTDRMILVPGPPEEIATVRWIFGQFVKTHKTELEIARLLNKRGVVTDLGRPWKRETVRGVLTNEKYIGNNVWNRRSRKLKAKATNNPPEHWARADGAFEPIIDRRLFERAQLIHQTLYSRIRVSNEEILLALKKVLARRGYLSASVIDDAPDCPAASLYFHRFGSLLKCYELIGYRSPRQFIASKRRLATVRIQAIEGLLGAIGSAGGQAAYDKENEILRINDEFTVAIEVLHCTASDYGYPFWSLKTRRQSVADIFILVRMRPGDLVIRDYLIAPISKIVGKSELRANNGAQLDTYLFPTLTPITRLAARASVETIL
;
A
#
# COMPACT_ATOMS: atom_id res chain seq x y z
N MET A 1 45.06 76.69 67.48
CA MET A 1 46.37 76.38 66.90
C MET A 1 46.83 75.07 67.54
N ASP A 2 46.79 73.90 66.91
CA ASP A 2 46.55 73.58 65.51
C ASP A 2 45.74 72.28 65.40
N GLU A 3 44.76 72.36 64.53
CA GLU A 3 43.86 71.29 64.13
C GLU A 3 44.64 70.32 63.23
N VAL A 4 45.00 69.15 63.78
CA VAL A 4 45.69 68.10 63.02
C VAL A 4 44.70 67.52 62.01
N ALA A 5 44.88 67.91 60.76
CA ALA A 5 44.16 67.42 59.60
C ALA A 5 44.25 65.88 59.51
N LYS A 6 43.11 65.22 59.73
CA LYS A 6 42.91 63.81 59.40
C LYS A 6 42.93 63.65 57.88
N THR A 7 43.86 62.85 57.39
CA THR A 7 43.92 62.35 56.02
C THR A 7 42.58 61.68 55.64
N PRO A 8 41.98 61.98 54.48
CA PRO A 8 40.68 61.44 54.11
C PRO A 8 40.77 59.92 53.85
N ARG A 9 39.87 59.17 54.49
CA ARG A 9 39.64 57.74 54.24
C ARG A 9 39.13 57.55 52.81
N VAL A 10 39.85 56.75 52.02
CA VAL A 10 39.36 56.19 50.75
C VAL A 10 38.17 55.25 51.05
N PRO A 11 37.01 55.37 50.37
CA PRO A 11 35.90 54.44 50.59
C PRO A 11 36.23 53.08 49.98
N SER A 12 36.47 52.10 50.85
CA SER A 12 36.52 50.67 50.52
C SER A 12 35.11 50.09 50.48
N GLY A 13 34.71 49.49 49.36
CA GLY A 13 33.54 48.62 49.28
C GLY A 13 32.76 48.75 47.98
N LYS A 14 33.23 48.13 46.89
CA LYS A 14 32.34 47.85 45.74
C LYS A 14 31.27 46.89 46.23
N ARG A 15 29.99 47.28 46.13
CA ARG A 15 28.84 46.42 46.45
C ARG A 15 28.89 45.17 45.58
N ILE A 16 29.03 44.00 46.18
CA ILE A 16 28.95 42.71 45.48
C ILE A 16 27.50 42.50 45.05
N VAL A 17 27.27 42.34 43.75
CA VAL A 17 25.92 42.13 43.22
C VAL A 17 25.62 40.63 43.22
N ARG A 18 24.54 40.22 43.87
CA ARG A 18 24.08 38.82 43.84
C ARG A 18 23.50 38.51 42.47
N ALA A 19 24.00 37.47 41.83
CA ALA A 19 23.60 37.05 40.49
C ALA A 19 23.23 35.55 40.46
N ALA A 20 22.34 35.19 39.54
CA ALA A 20 22.11 33.80 39.16
C ALA A 20 22.81 33.51 37.82
N GLN A 21 23.09 32.23 37.55
CA GLN A 21 23.50 31.79 36.22
C GLN A 21 22.43 30.94 35.57
N TYR A 22 22.24 31.11 34.26
CA TYR A 22 21.37 30.25 33.46
C TYR A 22 22.16 29.52 32.37
N LEU A 23 22.07 28.19 32.38
CA LEU A 23 22.86 27.27 31.57
C LEU A 23 21.95 26.44 30.66
N ARG A 24 22.30 26.32 29.38
CA ARG A 24 21.53 25.49 28.44
C ARG A 24 22.44 24.76 27.47
N MET A 25 22.11 23.52 27.14
CA MET A 25 22.68 22.80 26.00
C MET A 25 21.59 22.09 25.20
N SER A 26 21.66 22.08 23.88
CA SER A 26 20.83 21.19 23.06
C SER A 26 21.38 19.76 23.09
N LYS A 27 20.56 18.77 22.71
CA LYS A 27 20.89 17.32 22.73
C LYS A 27 22.07 16.86 21.86
N GLU A 28 22.83 17.78 21.26
CA GLU A 28 23.99 17.39 20.46
C GLU A 28 25.15 16.99 21.38
N HIS A 29 25.98 16.05 20.92
CA HIS A 29 27.12 15.43 21.61
C HIS A 29 28.20 16.45 22.02
N GLN A 30 27.88 17.35 22.93
CA GLN A 30 28.80 18.33 23.49
C GLN A 30 28.93 18.04 24.99
N THR A 31 29.68 16.99 25.33
CA THR A 31 29.90 16.51 26.70
C THR A 31 30.40 17.61 27.65
N TYR A 32 31.01 18.68 27.13
CA TYR A 32 31.61 19.77 27.91
C TYR A 32 30.95 21.15 27.70
N SER A 33 29.77 21.23 27.07
CA SER A 33 29.15 22.53 26.74
C SER A 33 28.67 23.30 27.97
N ILE A 34 28.23 22.64 29.04
CA ILE A 34 27.72 23.33 30.23
C ILE A 34 28.87 23.80 31.12
N ASP A 35 29.90 23.00 31.30
CA ASP A 35 31.04 23.38 32.15
C ASP A 35 31.81 24.56 31.54
N ASN A 36 32.00 24.57 30.21
CA ASN A 36 32.57 25.74 29.52
C ASN A 36 31.72 27.01 29.72
N GLN A 37 30.39 26.88 29.79
CA GLN A 37 29.51 28.02 30.11
C GLN A 37 29.69 28.48 31.55
N LYS A 38 29.77 27.55 32.51
CA LYS A 38 30.02 27.86 33.92
C LYS A 38 31.34 28.59 34.12
N ASP A 39 32.40 28.14 33.48
CA ASP A 39 33.72 28.77 33.60
C ASP A 39 33.74 30.18 32.98
N ALA A 40 33.13 30.36 31.82
CA ALA A 40 33.00 31.68 31.19
C ALA A 40 32.16 32.65 32.04
N ILE A 41 31.05 32.17 32.62
CA ILE A 41 30.20 32.98 33.51
C ILE A 41 30.96 33.31 34.81
N ARG A 42 31.72 32.38 35.38
CA ARG A 42 32.53 32.61 36.58
C ARG A 42 33.57 33.71 36.34
N ASN A 43 34.33 33.61 35.25
CA ASN A 43 35.33 34.62 34.89
C ASN A 43 34.70 36.01 34.68
N TYR A 44 33.54 36.07 34.04
CA TYR A 44 32.79 37.31 33.86
C TYR A 44 32.29 37.87 35.20
N ALA A 45 31.75 37.01 36.06
CA ALA A 45 31.28 37.40 37.40
C ALA A 45 32.42 37.97 38.26
N GLU A 46 33.62 37.37 38.21
CA GLU A 46 34.81 37.89 38.90
C GLU A 46 35.19 39.30 38.43
N ILE A 47 35.19 39.55 37.11
CA ILE A 47 35.49 40.86 36.53
C ILE A 47 34.44 41.91 36.93
N MET A 48 33.17 41.53 36.92
CA MET A 48 32.04 42.43 37.18
C MET A 48 31.71 42.59 38.67
N GLY A 49 32.34 41.80 39.55
CA GLY A 49 32.08 41.82 40.99
C GLY A 49 30.74 41.18 41.37
N TYR A 50 30.35 40.11 40.69
CA TYR A 50 29.12 39.36 40.94
C TYR A 50 29.36 38.12 41.79
N ASP A 51 28.43 37.83 42.69
CA ASP A 51 28.40 36.59 43.46
C ASP A 51 27.28 35.67 42.91
N ILE A 52 27.67 34.51 42.36
CA ILE A 52 26.72 33.58 41.75
C ILE A 52 26.05 32.74 42.84
N VAL A 53 24.83 33.13 43.23
CA VAL A 53 24.06 32.53 44.34
C VAL A 53 23.03 31.48 43.91
N ALA A 54 22.73 31.38 42.62
CA ALA A 54 21.76 30.42 42.08
C ALA A 54 22.16 29.90 40.70
N THR A 55 21.81 28.65 40.39
CA THR A 55 22.07 28.02 39.09
C THR A 55 20.80 27.38 38.54
N TYR A 56 20.42 27.80 37.34
CA TYR A 56 19.29 27.25 36.60
C TYR A 56 19.80 26.54 35.35
N GLU A 57 19.48 25.27 35.18
CA GLU A 57 20.05 24.42 34.13
C GLU A 57 19.00 23.73 33.27
N ASP A 58 19.23 23.73 31.96
CA ASP A 58 18.45 23.04 30.95
C ASP A 58 19.35 22.16 30.05
N ALA A 59 19.83 21.05 30.62
CA ALA A 59 20.64 20.06 29.92
C ALA A 59 19.83 19.28 28.86
N GLY A 60 20.37 19.17 27.64
CA GLY A 60 19.72 18.49 26.52
C GLY A 60 18.36 19.08 26.11
N ARG A 61 18.12 20.37 26.36
CA ARG A 61 16.85 21.04 26.03
C ARG A 61 16.99 21.98 24.83
N SER A 62 15.96 21.95 23.98
CA SER A 62 15.87 22.82 22.80
C SER A 62 15.64 24.28 23.21
N GLY A 63 16.24 25.22 22.49
CA GLY A 63 16.02 26.66 22.69
C GLY A 63 14.84 27.22 21.89
N LEU A 64 14.04 26.39 21.23
CA LEU A 64 13.00 26.83 20.27
C LEU A 64 11.64 27.16 20.93
N ASN A 65 11.46 26.77 22.18
CA ASN A 65 10.25 26.98 22.97
C ASN A 65 10.55 26.93 24.48
N LEU A 66 9.67 27.54 25.27
CA LEU A 66 9.80 27.58 26.74
C LEU A 66 9.37 26.26 27.41
N GLY A 67 8.29 25.61 26.93
CA GLY A 67 7.68 24.47 27.65
C GLY A 67 8.57 23.24 27.86
N GLY A 68 9.70 23.13 27.14
CA GLY A 68 10.68 22.07 27.34
C GLY A 68 11.85 22.44 28.26
N ARG A 69 11.81 23.61 28.90
CA ARG A 69 12.91 24.26 29.62
C ARG A 69 12.55 24.51 31.09
N PRO A 70 12.47 23.45 31.92
CA PRO A 70 12.10 23.59 33.33
C PRO A 70 13.05 24.49 34.11
N GLY A 71 14.34 24.56 33.75
CA GLY A 71 15.30 25.47 34.39
C GLY A 71 14.92 26.93 34.18
N LEU A 72 14.67 27.32 32.92
CA LEU A 72 14.22 28.68 32.59
C LEU A 72 12.84 28.99 33.20
N GLN A 73 11.91 28.04 33.18
CA GLN A 73 10.59 28.23 33.77
C GLN A 73 10.65 28.49 35.28
N ARG A 74 11.49 27.75 36.01
CA ARG A 74 11.72 27.99 37.45
C ARG A 74 12.33 29.36 37.69
N MET A 75 13.36 29.74 36.91
CA MET A 75 14.00 31.05 37.02
C MET A 75 12.99 32.19 36.82
N LEU A 76 12.19 32.14 35.76
CA LEU A 76 11.15 33.15 35.50
C LEU A 76 10.12 33.20 36.64
N ALA A 77 9.70 32.04 37.15
CA ALA A 77 8.76 31.98 38.27
C ALA A 77 9.33 32.56 39.57
N ASP A 78 10.62 32.34 39.88
CA ASP A 78 11.27 32.90 41.06
C ASP A 78 11.40 34.42 40.95
N VAL A 79 11.75 34.91 39.77
CA VAL A 79 11.84 36.35 39.48
C VAL A 79 10.47 37.02 39.59
N GLU A 80 9.43 36.47 38.97
CA GLU A 80 8.10 37.08 38.93
C GLU A 80 7.31 36.98 40.22
N SER A 81 7.61 35.99 41.06
CA SER A 81 7.01 35.87 42.39
C SER A 81 7.74 36.70 43.45
N GLY A 82 8.81 37.42 43.08
CA GLY A 82 9.62 38.19 44.00
C GLY A 82 10.47 37.34 44.95
N ARG A 83 10.63 36.04 44.67
CA ARG A 83 11.45 35.11 45.47
C ARG A 83 12.92 35.08 45.04
N ALA A 84 13.28 35.76 43.95
CA ALA A 84 14.65 35.82 43.47
C ALA A 84 15.55 36.58 44.46
N GLU A 85 16.52 35.88 45.05
CA GLU A 85 17.56 36.48 45.92
C GLU A 85 18.74 37.06 45.14
N PHE A 86 18.53 37.45 43.89
CA PHE A 86 19.55 37.94 42.97
C PHE A 86 19.00 39.10 42.12
N GLU A 87 19.88 40.02 41.75
CA GLU A 87 19.55 41.22 40.97
C GLU A 87 19.91 41.08 39.49
N THR A 88 20.65 40.02 39.13
CA THR A 88 21.16 39.81 37.76
C THR A 88 21.17 38.33 37.42
N VAL A 89 20.84 37.98 36.18
CA VAL A 89 21.01 36.64 35.61
C VAL A 89 22.09 36.72 34.55
N VAL A 90 23.18 35.98 34.74
CA VAL A 90 24.27 35.87 33.77
C VAL A 90 24.07 34.64 32.90
N ILE A 91 24.22 34.85 31.59
CA ILE A 91 24.02 33.87 30.55
C ILE A 91 25.25 33.92 29.65
N TYR A 92 25.63 32.79 29.07
CA TYR A 92 26.77 32.78 28.15
C TYR A 92 26.54 33.66 26.91
N ASP A 93 25.50 33.39 26.12
CA ASP A 93 25.18 34.14 24.90
C ASP A 93 23.65 34.22 24.67
N VAL A 94 23.22 35.05 23.71
CA VAL A 94 21.80 35.21 23.35
C VAL A 94 21.16 33.89 22.90
N SER A 95 21.94 32.98 22.29
CA SER A 95 21.45 31.67 21.85
C SER A 95 21.07 30.76 23.04
N ARG A 96 21.75 30.88 24.19
CA ARG A 96 21.44 30.14 25.42
C ARG A 96 20.13 30.61 26.02
N TRP A 97 19.89 31.91 26.04
CA TRP A 97 18.60 32.47 26.42
C TRP A 97 17.46 31.97 25.55
N GLY A 98 17.62 31.92 24.23
CA GLY A 98 16.69 31.20 23.37
C GLY A 98 16.85 31.48 21.89
N ARG A 99 16.39 30.51 21.09
CA ARG A 99 16.29 30.60 19.63
C ARG A 99 14.83 30.56 19.23
N PHE A 100 14.03 31.38 19.92
CA PHE A 100 12.58 31.43 19.71
C PHE A 100 12.29 31.82 18.26
N GLN A 101 11.23 31.24 17.68
CA GLN A 101 10.88 31.52 16.29
C GLN A 101 10.28 32.92 16.12
N ASN A 102 9.55 33.39 17.14
CA ASN A 102 9.16 34.77 17.28
C ASN A 102 10.20 35.47 18.18
N ILE A 103 10.90 36.45 17.62
CA ILE A 103 11.94 37.22 18.32
C ILE A 103 11.36 37.92 19.55
N ASN A 104 10.09 38.31 19.50
CA ASN A 104 9.40 38.99 20.60
C ASN A 104 9.17 38.08 21.81
N GLU A 105 9.18 36.74 21.65
CA GLU A 105 9.12 35.83 22.80
C GLU A 105 10.37 36.00 23.69
N SER A 106 11.56 36.10 23.07
CA SER A 106 12.82 36.35 23.79
C SER A 106 12.75 37.65 24.57
N ALA A 107 12.36 38.73 23.87
CA ALA A 107 12.27 40.06 24.44
C ALA A 107 11.24 40.13 25.58
N ALA A 108 10.09 39.45 25.45
CA ALA A 108 9.05 39.44 26.46
C ALA A 108 9.52 38.80 27.77
N TYR A 109 10.30 37.72 27.71
CA TYR A 109 10.87 37.10 28.92
C TYR A 109 11.92 38.00 29.57
N GLU A 110 12.76 38.67 28.78
CA GLU A 110 13.77 39.60 29.31
C GLU A 110 13.10 40.81 29.97
N TYR A 111 12.06 41.34 29.33
CA TYR A 111 11.24 42.43 29.85
C TYR A 111 10.55 42.05 31.16
N ARG A 112 10.03 40.84 31.29
CA ARG A 112 9.44 40.34 32.55
C ARG A 112 10.46 40.33 33.69
N CYS A 113 11.70 39.92 33.43
CA CYS A 113 12.76 39.97 34.43
C CYS A 113 13.11 41.41 34.81
N GLN A 114 13.24 42.31 33.82
CA GLN A 114 13.52 43.72 34.05
C GLN A 114 12.42 44.42 34.89
N MET A 115 11.15 44.13 34.60
CA MET A 115 10.00 44.66 35.37
C MET A 115 9.99 44.18 36.84
N ALA A 116 10.59 43.02 37.12
CA ALA A 116 10.80 42.51 38.46
C ALA A 116 12.12 42.96 39.10
N GLY A 117 12.85 43.89 38.46
CA GLY A 117 14.12 44.42 38.97
C GLY A 117 15.35 43.53 38.72
N VAL A 118 15.21 42.48 37.92
CA VAL A 118 16.30 41.53 37.62
C VAL A 118 16.86 41.79 36.22
N ARG A 119 18.15 42.14 36.13
CA ARG A 119 18.85 42.36 34.86
C ARG A 119 19.26 41.05 34.20
N ILE A 120 19.31 41.03 32.87
CA ILE A 120 19.83 39.90 32.09
C ILE A 120 21.15 40.32 31.46
N GLU A 121 22.22 39.55 31.65
CA GLU A 121 23.54 39.83 31.08
C GLU A 121 24.09 38.65 30.28
N PHE A 122 24.77 38.97 29.18
CA PHE A 122 25.34 37.99 28.26
C PHE A 122 26.87 38.12 28.24
N CYS A 123 27.60 37.19 28.84
CA CYS A 123 29.04 37.35 29.06
C CYS A 123 29.90 37.19 27.80
N ALA A 124 29.38 36.57 26.73
CA ALA A 124 30.08 36.44 25.44
C ALA A 124 29.73 37.55 24.43
N GLU A 125 28.81 38.46 24.76
CA GLU A 125 28.45 39.58 23.89
C GLU A 125 29.37 40.78 24.14
N GLN A 126 29.81 41.45 23.07
CA GLN A 126 30.79 42.55 23.14
C GLN A 126 30.16 43.90 23.52
N PHE A 127 28.88 43.92 23.89
CA PHE A 127 28.12 45.12 24.25
C PHE A 127 27.35 44.87 25.55
N ALA A 128 27.27 45.89 26.40
CA ALA A 128 26.52 45.82 27.65
C ALA A 128 25.01 45.81 27.37
N ASN A 129 24.24 45.01 28.10
CA ASN A 129 22.77 45.05 28.06
C ASN A 129 22.25 46.15 29.01
N ASP A 130 22.64 47.39 28.72
CA ASP A 130 22.47 48.56 29.59
C ASP A 130 21.20 49.37 29.33
N GLY A 131 20.38 48.94 28.36
CA GLY A 131 19.16 49.64 27.93
C GLY A 131 19.41 50.88 27.07
N SER A 132 20.64 51.07 26.57
CA SER A 132 20.92 52.10 25.56
C SER A 132 20.29 51.73 24.22
N VAL A 133 19.90 52.75 23.43
CA VAL A 133 19.34 52.54 22.08
C VAL A 133 20.29 51.71 21.20
N GLY A 134 21.60 51.90 21.34
CA GLY A 134 22.60 51.11 20.62
C GLY A 134 22.59 49.64 21.03
N SER A 135 22.52 49.35 22.34
CA SER A 135 22.44 47.99 22.88
C SER A 135 21.15 47.27 22.45
N ASP A 136 20.01 47.95 22.51
CA ASP A 136 18.71 47.38 22.13
C ASP A 136 18.67 46.96 20.65
N VAL A 137 19.24 47.78 19.76
CA VAL A 137 19.36 47.48 18.33
C VAL A 137 20.27 46.26 18.10
N LEU A 138 21.44 46.22 18.74
CA LEU A 138 22.35 45.08 18.65
C LEU A 138 21.72 43.80 19.20
N MET A 139 20.96 43.90 20.30
CA MET A 139 20.24 42.79 20.90
C MET A 139 19.15 42.25 19.96
N ALA A 140 18.38 43.14 19.32
CA ALA A 140 17.39 42.75 18.32
C ALA A 140 18.03 42.00 17.14
N ILE A 141 19.18 42.48 16.64
CA ILE A 141 19.95 41.80 15.59
C ILE A 141 20.42 40.42 16.06
N LYS A 142 21.00 40.32 17.26
CA LYS A 142 21.48 39.04 17.82
C LYS A 142 20.37 38.03 18.02
N ARG A 143 19.21 38.44 18.54
CA ARG A 143 18.03 37.57 18.69
C ARG A 143 17.54 37.09 17.31
N SER A 144 17.52 37.96 16.31
CA SER A 144 17.20 37.60 14.92
C SER A 144 18.18 36.58 14.36
N MET A 145 19.49 36.81 14.51
CA MET A 145 20.54 35.89 14.08
C MET A 145 20.43 34.52 14.76
N ALA A 146 20.15 34.49 16.07
CA ALA A 146 19.98 33.25 16.83
C ALA A 146 18.76 32.42 16.34
N ALA A 147 17.66 33.10 16.00
CA ALA A 147 16.48 32.48 15.39
C ALA A 147 16.78 31.95 13.98
N GLU A 148 17.42 32.76 13.14
CA GLU A 148 17.81 32.41 11.77
C GLU A 148 18.82 31.26 11.70
N HIS A 149 19.76 31.18 12.64
CA HIS A 149 20.73 30.08 12.70
C HIS A 149 20.05 28.70 12.71
N SER A 150 18.93 28.57 13.42
CA SER A 150 18.17 27.31 13.47
C SER A 150 17.49 26.98 12.13
N ARG A 151 17.04 27.99 11.39
CA ARG A 151 16.44 27.85 10.05
C ARG A 151 17.52 27.47 9.03
N MET A 152 18.63 28.19 9.02
CA MET A 152 19.78 27.92 8.16
C MET A 152 20.36 26.52 8.40
N LEU A 153 20.53 26.11 9.66
CA LEU A 153 21.02 24.77 9.99
C LEU A 153 20.09 23.67 9.46
N SER A 154 18.78 23.86 9.59
CA SER A 154 17.77 22.95 9.04
C SER A 154 17.88 22.84 7.52
N GLN A 155 18.03 23.98 6.82
CA GLN A 155 18.19 24.01 5.37
C GLN A 155 19.49 23.34 4.91
N LYS A 156 20.62 23.64 5.56
CA LYS A 156 21.93 23.01 5.28
C LYS A 156 21.88 21.51 5.51
N THR A 157 21.28 21.07 6.62
CA THR A 157 21.09 19.64 6.92
C THR A 157 20.23 18.97 5.86
N PHE A 158 19.13 19.59 5.45
CA PHE A 158 18.28 19.08 4.38
C PHE A 158 19.03 18.92 3.06
N ILE A 159 19.76 19.95 2.62
CA ILE A 159 20.57 19.93 1.40
C ILE A 159 21.62 18.81 1.47
N GLY A 160 22.32 18.69 2.60
CA GLY A 160 23.30 17.64 2.84
C GLY A 160 22.70 16.24 2.75
N GLN A 161 21.56 16.01 3.41
CA GLN A 161 20.85 14.73 3.35
C GLN A 161 20.35 14.42 1.93
N ALA A 162 19.78 15.40 1.23
CA ALA A 162 19.34 15.23 -0.15
C ALA A 162 20.51 14.90 -1.09
N ARG A 163 21.68 15.54 -0.89
CA ARG A 163 22.90 15.23 -1.64
C ARG A 163 23.37 13.80 -1.39
N LEU A 164 23.38 13.34 -0.14
CA LEU A 164 23.75 11.96 0.19
C LEU A 164 22.82 10.93 -0.46
N ILE A 165 21.52 11.19 -0.48
CA ILE A 165 20.54 10.34 -1.19
C ILE A 165 20.88 10.27 -2.69
N ARG A 166 21.14 11.42 -3.33
CA ARG A 166 21.49 11.48 -4.76
C ARG A 166 22.80 10.77 -5.09
N LEU A 167 23.73 10.68 -4.13
CA LEU A 167 24.96 9.90 -4.23
C LEU A 167 24.76 8.40 -3.96
N GLY A 168 23.51 7.95 -3.76
CA GLY A 168 23.19 6.54 -3.50
C GLY A 168 23.26 6.14 -2.03
N PHE A 169 23.63 7.04 -1.11
CA PHE A 169 23.66 6.75 0.32
C PHE A 169 22.29 6.88 0.97
N ARG A 170 22.02 6.05 1.96
CA ARG A 170 20.73 5.96 2.63
C ARG A 170 20.64 6.95 3.79
N GLN A 171 19.64 7.84 3.75
CA GLN A 171 19.33 8.77 4.84
C GLN A 171 18.09 8.34 5.63
N GLY A 172 18.33 7.63 6.73
CA GLY A 172 17.29 7.24 7.70
C GLY A 172 16.25 6.25 7.17
N GLY A 173 15.20 6.06 7.96
CA GLY A 173 14.12 5.10 7.68
C GLY A 173 14.55 3.63 7.82
N LYS A 174 13.56 2.74 7.84
CA LYS A 174 13.80 1.30 7.95
C LYS A 174 14.24 0.69 6.61
N PRO A 175 15.10 -0.34 6.61
CA PRO A 175 15.50 -1.04 5.39
C PRO A 175 14.28 -1.69 4.72
N GLY A 176 13.37 -2.28 5.51
CA GLY A 176 12.25 -3.07 5.01
C GLY A 176 12.62 -4.55 4.89
N LEU A 177 11.61 -5.41 4.75
CA LEU A 177 11.79 -6.86 4.66
C LEU A 177 12.72 -7.23 3.49
N GLY A 178 13.67 -8.14 3.72
CA GLY A 178 14.60 -8.62 2.68
C GLY A 178 15.79 -7.70 2.41
N LEU A 179 15.95 -6.62 3.19
CA LEU A 179 17.05 -5.67 3.07
C LEU A 179 17.73 -5.43 4.42
N ARG A 180 19.01 -5.06 4.39
CA ARG A 180 19.81 -4.71 5.58
C ARG A 180 20.53 -3.39 5.41
N ARG A 181 20.90 -2.76 6.53
CA ARG A 181 21.66 -1.51 6.56
C ARG A 181 23.14 -1.86 6.68
N GLN A 182 23.94 -1.59 5.66
CA GLN A 182 25.38 -1.80 5.72
C GLN A 182 26.10 -0.45 5.82
N LEU A 183 27.08 -0.37 6.72
CA LEU A 183 27.99 0.76 6.76
C LEU A 183 29.07 0.61 5.69
N VAL A 184 29.46 1.72 5.10
CA VAL A 184 30.63 1.83 4.24
C VAL A 184 31.51 2.98 4.72
N ASP A 185 32.81 2.83 4.57
CA ASP A 185 33.75 3.89 4.88
C ASP A 185 33.71 5.04 3.85
N HIS A 186 34.61 6.02 3.99
CA HIS A 186 34.68 7.15 3.06
C HIS A 186 35.10 6.77 1.62
N SER A 187 35.70 5.59 1.44
CA SER A 187 36.13 5.04 0.14
C SER A 187 35.07 4.13 -0.49
N GLY A 188 33.97 3.87 0.22
CA GLY A 188 32.89 2.97 -0.22
C GLY A 188 33.13 1.50 0.11
N ARG A 189 34.16 1.17 0.89
CA ARG A 189 34.43 -0.23 1.27
C ARG A 189 33.40 -0.69 2.32
N PRO A 190 32.84 -1.90 2.18
CA PRO A 190 31.91 -2.47 3.14
C PRO A 190 32.52 -2.61 4.54
N LYS A 191 31.76 -2.18 5.55
CA LYS A 191 31.98 -2.48 6.96
C LYS A 191 30.88 -3.46 7.42
N PHE A 192 30.57 -3.46 8.71
CA PHE A 192 29.55 -4.32 9.30
C PHE A 192 28.12 -3.87 8.96
N ILE A 193 27.20 -4.83 9.10
CA ILE A 193 25.76 -4.62 9.00
C ILE A 193 25.24 -4.12 10.36
N LEU A 194 24.43 -3.06 10.34
CA LEU A 194 23.83 -2.50 11.56
C LEU A 194 22.59 -3.29 11.95
N CYS A 195 22.55 -3.75 13.20
CA CYS A 195 21.38 -4.30 13.84
C CYS A 195 20.28 -3.24 13.98
N PRO A 196 19.01 -3.64 14.23
CA PRO A 196 17.95 -2.69 14.54
C PRO A 196 18.34 -1.73 15.68
N HIS A 197 18.03 -0.44 15.54
CA HIS A 197 18.33 0.64 16.50
C HIS A 197 19.78 1.07 16.62
N GLU A 198 20.74 0.31 16.07
CA GLU A 198 22.12 0.78 15.98
C GLU A 198 22.25 1.97 15.01
N GLN A 199 23.20 2.83 15.34
CA GLN A 199 23.53 4.05 14.61
C GLN A 199 25.02 4.05 14.26
N LYS A 200 25.39 4.81 13.24
CA LYS A 200 26.80 5.01 12.89
C LYS A 200 27.48 5.84 13.99
N SER A 201 28.68 5.44 14.38
CA SER A 201 29.48 6.20 15.35
C SER A 201 30.25 7.34 14.68
N LEU A 202 30.76 7.11 13.46
CA LEU A 202 31.55 8.10 12.72
C LEU A 202 30.67 8.90 11.76
N HIS A 203 30.88 10.22 11.73
CA HIS A 203 30.13 11.08 10.81
C HIS A 203 30.55 10.87 9.34
N THR A 204 31.80 10.45 9.10
CA THR A 204 32.38 10.15 7.78
C THR A 204 31.83 8.87 7.16
N ASP A 205 31.45 7.88 7.98
CA ASP A 205 30.81 6.66 7.50
C ASP A 205 29.49 6.99 6.78
N ARG A 206 29.20 6.18 5.77
CA ARG A 206 27.95 6.22 4.99
C ARG A 206 27.20 4.92 5.16
N MET A 207 25.93 4.93 4.78
CA MET A 207 25.06 3.77 4.90
C MET A 207 24.48 3.46 3.53
N ILE A 208 24.45 2.18 3.16
CA ILE A 208 23.74 1.68 1.98
C ILE A 208 22.74 0.60 2.41
N LEU A 209 21.84 0.24 1.50
CA LEU A 209 21.03 -0.96 1.67
C LEU A 209 21.69 -2.10 0.91
N VAL A 210 21.58 -3.32 1.44
CA VAL A 210 22.04 -4.54 0.79
C VAL A 210 20.98 -5.63 0.92
N PRO A 211 20.99 -6.65 0.05
CA PRO A 211 20.15 -7.83 0.21
C PRO A 211 20.31 -8.44 1.61
N GLY A 212 19.18 -8.78 2.21
CA GLY A 212 19.11 -9.43 3.52
C GLY A 212 19.08 -10.96 3.43
N PRO A 213 18.54 -11.62 4.46
CA PRO A 213 18.45 -13.08 4.49
C PRO A 213 17.63 -13.65 3.31
N PRO A 214 18.04 -14.81 2.74
CA PRO A 214 17.38 -15.42 1.58
C PRO A 214 15.88 -15.68 1.77
N GLU A 215 15.45 -16.05 2.97
CA GLU A 215 14.05 -16.33 3.31
C GLU A 215 13.16 -15.09 3.25
N GLU A 216 13.68 -13.94 3.70
CA GLU A 216 12.97 -12.66 3.59
C GLU A 216 12.90 -12.21 2.12
N ILE A 217 13.99 -12.37 1.37
CA ILE A 217 14.03 -12.05 -0.07
C ILE A 217 13.04 -12.93 -0.83
N ALA A 218 12.99 -14.23 -0.53
CA ALA A 218 12.04 -15.17 -1.12
C ALA A 218 10.59 -14.76 -0.82
N THR A 219 10.31 -14.27 0.39
CA THR A 219 9.00 -13.75 0.76
C THR A 219 8.61 -12.53 -0.07
N VAL A 220 9.51 -11.56 -0.24
CA VAL A 220 9.25 -10.37 -1.10
C VAL A 220 9.01 -10.80 -2.55
N ARG A 221 9.86 -11.67 -3.11
CA ARG A 221 9.68 -12.21 -4.47
C ARG A 221 8.35 -12.94 -4.63
N TRP A 222 7.97 -13.72 -3.61
CA TRP A 222 6.68 -14.41 -3.58
C TRP A 222 5.51 -13.43 -3.60
N ILE A 223 5.57 -12.34 -2.81
CA ILE A 223 4.54 -11.28 -2.82
C ILE A 223 4.36 -10.71 -4.23
N PHE A 224 5.45 -10.30 -4.90
CA PHE A 224 5.38 -9.78 -6.27
C PHE A 224 4.83 -10.83 -7.24
N GLY A 225 5.25 -12.08 -7.11
CA GLY A 225 4.75 -13.20 -7.92
C GLY A 225 3.25 -13.42 -7.76
N GLN A 226 2.74 -13.39 -6.52
CA GLN A 226 1.30 -13.56 -6.27
C GLN A 226 0.48 -12.41 -6.84
N PHE A 227 0.99 -11.17 -6.70
CA PHE A 227 0.31 -9.99 -7.19
C PHE A 227 0.28 -9.92 -8.72
N VAL A 228 1.43 -10.11 -9.37
CA VAL A 228 1.57 -9.94 -10.83
C VAL A 228 1.13 -11.18 -11.61
N LYS A 229 1.55 -12.39 -11.20
CA LYS A 229 1.30 -13.62 -11.97
C LYS A 229 -0.02 -14.29 -11.63
N THR A 230 -0.44 -14.24 -10.37
CA THR A 230 -1.67 -14.91 -9.91
C THR A 230 -2.82 -13.95 -9.62
N HIS A 231 -2.62 -12.65 -9.82
CA HIS A 231 -3.63 -11.60 -9.67
C HIS A 231 -4.34 -11.60 -8.31
N LYS A 232 -3.61 -11.91 -7.23
CA LYS A 232 -4.16 -11.84 -5.86
C LYS A 232 -4.15 -10.41 -5.35
N THR A 233 -5.19 -10.03 -4.62
CA THR A 233 -5.27 -8.73 -3.95
C THR A 233 -4.23 -8.63 -2.82
N GLU A 234 -3.85 -7.41 -2.43
CA GLU A 234 -2.95 -7.22 -1.30
C GLU A 234 -3.53 -7.79 0.01
N LEU A 235 -4.87 -7.83 0.14
CA LEU A 235 -5.55 -8.40 1.31
C LEU A 235 -5.46 -9.93 1.33
N GLU A 236 -5.67 -10.59 0.18
CA GLU A 236 -5.52 -12.04 0.07
C GLU A 236 -4.06 -12.46 0.31
N ILE A 237 -3.10 -11.71 -0.24
CA ILE A 237 -1.67 -11.95 -0.01
C ILE A 237 -1.36 -11.82 1.49
N ALA A 238 -1.86 -10.77 2.16
CA ALA A 238 -1.68 -10.61 3.60
C ALA A 238 -2.27 -11.78 4.41
N ARG A 239 -3.48 -12.24 4.06
CA ARG A 239 -4.12 -13.41 4.70
C ARG A 239 -3.30 -14.68 4.50
N LEU A 240 -2.78 -14.91 3.30
CA LEU A 240 -1.96 -16.09 2.99
C LEU A 240 -0.63 -16.07 3.76
N LEU A 241 0.03 -14.91 3.88
CA LEU A 241 1.26 -14.77 4.68
C LEU A 241 0.99 -15.05 6.16
N ASN A 242 -0.08 -14.49 6.71
CA ASN A 242 -0.46 -14.73 8.10
C ASN A 242 -0.82 -16.19 8.35
N LYS A 243 -1.54 -16.84 7.41
CA LYS A 243 -1.86 -18.28 7.50
C LYS A 243 -0.61 -19.16 7.51
N ARG A 244 0.47 -18.71 6.85
CA ARG A 244 1.78 -19.39 6.83
C ARG A 244 2.65 -19.08 8.05
N GLY A 245 2.19 -18.23 8.97
CA GLY A 245 2.98 -17.81 10.13
C GLY A 245 4.12 -16.83 9.79
N VAL A 246 4.15 -16.28 8.58
CA VAL A 246 5.21 -15.33 8.18
C VAL A 246 4.89 -13.96 8.75
N VAL A 247 5.86 -13.34 9.43
CA VAL A 247 5.73 -11.99 10.01
C VAL A 247 6.46 -10.95 9.16
N THR A 248 6.15 -9.68 9.41
CA THR A 248 6.81 -8.53 8.77
C THR A 248 8.20 -8.28 9.38
N ASP A 249 8.98 -7.36 8.80
CA ASP A 249 10.28 -6.89 9.33
C ASP A 249 10.20 -6.29 10.75
N LEU A 250 8.99 -6.07 11.26
CA LEU A 250 8.69 -5.56 12.60
C LEU A 250 8.15 -6.63 13.56
N GLY A 251 8.15 -7.90 13.16
CA GLY A 251 7.54 -8.98 13.94
C GLY A 251 6.02 -8.86 14.06
N ARG A 252 5.37 -8.13 13.15
CA ARG A 252 3.91 -7.92 13.15
C ARG A 252 3.22 -8.76 12.08
N PRO A 253 1.94 -9.15 12.27
CA PRO A 253 1.14 -9.74 11.21
C PRO A 253 1.00 -8.81 10.00
N TRP A 254 0.83 -9.40 8.82
CA TRP A 254 0.63 -8.69 7.58
C TRP A 254 -0.76 -8.06 7.50
N LYS A 255 -0.78 -6.80 7.07
CA LYS A 255 -1.99 -6.08 6.69
C LYS A 255 -1.91 -5.73 5.21
N ARG A 256 -3.08 -5.44 4.60
CA ARG A 256 -3.18 -5.01 3.20
C ARG A 256 -2.24 -3.83 2.90
N GLU A 257 -2.17 -2.85 3.81
CA GLU A 257 -1.34 -1.66 3.68
C GLU A 257 0.15 -1.99 3.68
N THR A 258 0.57 -2.98 4.47
CA THR A 258 1.97 -3.41 4.53
C THR A 258 2.39 -4.10 3.23
N VAL A 259 1.52 -4.97 2.70
CA VAL A 259 1.75 -5.62 1.39
C VAL A 259 1.82 -4.57 0.28
N ARG A 260 0.90 -3.60 0.27
CA ARG A 260 0.97 -2.46 -0.65
C ARG A 260 2.27 -1.68 -0.51
N GLY A 261 2.72 -1.45 0.72
CA GLY A 261 4.00 -0.81 1.00
C GLY A 261 5.18 -1.55 0.38
N VAL A 262 5.15 -2.89 0.37
CA VAL A 262 6.17 -3.71 -0.32
C VAL A 262 6.08 -3.55 -1.83
N LEU A 263 4.87 -3.68 -2.40
CA LEU A 263 4.64 -3.63 -3.84
C LEU A 263 4.95 -2.26 -4.46
N THR A 264 4.88 -1.16 -3.71
CA THR A 264 5.00 0.22 -4.23
C THR A 264 6.34 0.90 -3.93
N ASN A 265 7.21 0.25 -3.14
CA ASN A 265 8.45 0.87 -2.70
C ASN A 265 9.61 0.51 -3.62
N GLU A 266 10.17 1.52 -4.27
CA GLU A 266 11.24 1.35 -5.27
C GLU A 266 12.58 0.87 -4.68
N LYS A 267 12.71 0.83 -3.35
CA LYS A 267 13.88 0.23 -2.71
C LYS A 267 14.10 -1.22 -3.16
N TYR A 268 13.04 -1.92 -3.54
CA TYR A 268 13.12 -3.32 -3.95
C TYR A 268 13.78 -3.52 -5.32
N ILE A 269 13.85 -2.46 -6.11
CA ILE A 269 14.59 -2.38 -7.38
C ILE A 269 15.90 -1.59 -7.25
N GLY A 270 16.39 -1.38 -6.03
CA GLY A 270 17.67 -0.72 -5.79
C GLY A 270 17.62 0.81 -5.76
N ASN A 271 16.44 1.43 -5.86
CA ASN A 271 16.35 2.89 -5.87
C ASN A 271 16.26 3.47 -4.44
N ASN A 272 16.98 4.56 -4.21
CA ASN A 272 16.80 5.39 -3.03
C ASN A 272 15.87 6.55 -3.34
N VAL A 273 14.72 6.61 -2.67
CA VAL A 273 13.77 7.73 -2.74
C VAL A 273 13.58 8.34 -1.36
N TRP A 274 13.75 9.65 -1.27
CA TRP A 274 13.65 10.41 -0.03
C TRP A 274 12.83 11.69 -0.22
N ASN A 275 12.46 12.31 0.91
CA ASN A 275 11.63 13.52 0.94
C ASN A 275 10.23 13.35 0.34
N ARG A 276 9.62 12.15 0.40
CA ARG A 276 8.20 11.95 0.03
C ARG A 276 7.23 12.70 0.94
N ARG A 277 7.58 12.82 2.21
CA ARG A 277 6.87 13.59 3.23
C ARG A 277 7.90 14.37 4.03
N SER A 278 7.61 15.64 4.32
CA SER A 278 8.45 16.49 5.16
C SER A 278 7.65 17.10 6.30
N ARG A 279 8.33 17.49 7.37
CA ARG A 279 7.76 18.28 8.45
C ARG A 279 8.78 19.35 8.80
N LYS A 280 8.57 20.56 8.30
CA LYS A 280 9.40 21.72 8.65
C LYS A 280 9.14 22.14 10.10
N LEU A 281 10.06 22.90 10.68
CA LEU A 281 9.98 23.33 12.07
C LEU A 281 8.67 24.07 12.35
N LYS A 282 7.93 23.64 13.38
CA LYS A 282 6.57 24.13 13.75
C LYS A 282 5.51 24.08 12.62
N ALA A 283 5.80 23.42 11.49
CA ALA A 283 4.85 23.21 10.41
C ALA A 283 4.15 21.85 10.52
N LYS A 284 2.97 21.74 9.90
CA LYS A 284 2.30 20.45 9.70
C LYS A 284 3.13 19.58 8.75
N ALA A 285 3.02 18.26 8.92
CA ALA A 285 3.65 17.34 7.98
C ALA A 285 2.91 17.40 6.63
N THR A 286 3.66 17.58 5.55
CA THR A 286 3.13 17.69 4.19
C THR A 286 3.71 16.59 3.31
N ASN A 287 2.89 16.05 2.41
CA ASN A 287 3.39 15.20 1.33
C ASN A 287 3.98 16.11 0.25
N ASN A 288 5.18 15.80 -0.22
CA ASN A 288 5.86 16.62 -1.22
C ASN A 288 5.57 16.07 -2.62
N PRO A 289 5.44 16.93 -3.64
CA PRO A 289 5.31 16.48 -5.02
C PRO A 289 6.60 15.76 -5.49
N PRO A 290 6.51 14.87 -6.50
CA PRO A 290 7.64 14.10 -7.00
C PRO A 290 8.85 14.93 -7.43
N GLU A 291 8.67 16.15 -7.95
CA GLU A 291 9.78 17.05 -8.33
C GLU A 291 10.70 17.42 -7.15
N HIS A 292 10.19 17.34 -5.91
CA HIS A 292 10.96 17.65 -4.70
C HIS A 292 11.58 16.40 -4.06
N TRP A 293 11.41 15.23 -4.65
CA TRP A 293 11.99 14.00 -4.12
C TRP A 293 13.48 13.94 -4.46
N ALA A 294 14.31 13.67 -3.44
CA ALA A 294 15.69 13.29 -3.71
C ALA A 294 15.71 11.81 -4.11
N ARG A 295 16.31 11.51 -5.26
CA ARG A 295 16.35 10.16 -5.82
C ARG A 295 17.75 9.80 -6.28
N ALA A 296 18.11 8.53 -6.11
CA ALA A 296 19.19 7.86 -6.83
C ALA A 296 18.69 6.50 -7.29
N ASP A 297 18.71 6.28 -8.60
CA ASP A 297 18.28 5.02 -9.22
C ASP A 297 19.45 4.02 -9.23
N GLY A 298 19.19 2.74 -8.99
CA GLY A 298 20.23 1.71 -8.93
C GLY A 298 21.32 1.97 -7.87
N ALA A 299 20.94 2.60 -6.75
CA ALA A 299 21.84 2.95 -5.66
C ALA A 299 22.42 1.74 -4.92
N PHE A 300 21.77 0.58 -5.00
CA PHE A 300 22.22 -0.68 -4.40
C PHE A 300 21.63 -1.89 -5.11
N GLU A 301 22.12 -3.08 -4.78
CA GLU A 301 21.71 -4.33 -5.41
C GLU A 301 20.20 -4.59 -5.22
N PRO A 302 19.43 -4.75 -6.33
CA PRO A 302 18.00 -5.00 -6.29
C PRO A 302 17.68 -6.44 -5.89
N ILE A 303 16.59 -6.64 -5.13
CA ILE A 303 16.09 -8.00 -4.82
C ILE A 303 14.91 -8.41 -5.71
N ILE A 304 14.33 -7.46 -6.43
CA ILE A 304 13.25 -7.63 -7.40
C ILE A 304 13.70 -7.08 -8.76
N ASP A 305 13.37 -7.82 -9.83
CA ASP A 305 13.60 -7.38 -11.20
C ASP A 305 12.76 -6.13 -11.53
N ARG A 306 13.36 -5.20 -12.28
CA ARG A 306 12.73 -3.93 -12.62
C ARG A 306 11.44 -4.10 -13.41
N ARG A 307 11.39 -5.02 -14.39
CA ARG A 307 10.18 -5.26 -15.20
C ARG A 307 9.05 -5.82 -14.34
N LEU A 308 9.37 -6.70 -13.39
CA LEU A 308 8.37 -7.24 -12.45
C LEU A 308 7.80 -6.13 -11.55
N PHE A 309 8.63 -5.20 -11.08
CA PHE A 309 8.19 -4.06 -10.29
C PHE A 309 7.33 -3.08 -11.09
N GLU A 310 7.74 -2.75 -12.32
CA GLU A 310 7.00 -1.87 -13.22
C GLU A 310 5.61 -2.44 -13.54
N ARG A 311 5.51 -3.75 -13.80
CA ARG A 311 4.20 -4.44 -13.92
C ARG A 311 3.35 -4.31 -12.67
N ALA A 312 3.95 -4.48 -11.48
CA ALA A 312 3.22 -4.27 -10.22
C ALA A 312 2.75 -2.82 -10.05
N GLN A 313 3.56 -1.82 -10.44
CA GLN A 313 3.16 -0.41 -10.42
C GLN A 313 2.01 -0.14 -11.38
N LEU A 314 2.06 -0.70 -12.60
CA LEU A 314 0.99 -0.55 -13.57
C LEU A 314 -0.34 -1.08 -13.01
N ILE A 315 -0.34 -2.32 -12.50
CA ILE A 315 -1.53 -2.89 -11.86
C ILE A 315 -2.02 -2.00 -10.71
N HIS A 316 -1.11 -1.55 -9.83
CA HIS A 316 -1.47 -0.70 -8.70
C HIS A 316 -2.03 0.66 -9.16
N GLN A 317 -1.44 1.31 -10.15
CA GLN A 317 -1.94 2.56 -10.72
C GLN A 317 -3.32 2.34 -11.35
N THR A 318 -3.52 1.25 -12.08
CA THR A 318 -4.81 0.90 -12.68
C THR A 318 -5.89 0.61 -11.63
N LEU A 319 -5.56 -0.05 -10.51
CA LEU A 319 -6.49 -0.36 -9.42
C LEU A 319 -6.83 0.86 -8.53
N TYR A 320 -5.88 1.79 -8.36
CA TYR A 320 -5.96 2.85 -7.34
C TYR A 320 -5.81 4.28 -7.85
N SER A 321 -5.69 4.49 -9.16
CA SER A 321 -5.75 5.81 -9.75
C SER A 321 -7.11 6.44 -9.42
N ARG A 322 -7.09 7.71 -9.02
CA ARG A 322 -8.25 8.51 -8.63
C ARG A 322 -9.28 8.73 -9.76
N ILE A 323 -9.03 8.20 -10.94
CA ILE A 323 -10.00 8.16 -12.02
C ILE A 323 -10.95 7.01 -11.67
N ARG A 324 -12.12 7.34 -11.12
CA ARG A 324 -13.25 6.41 -11.05
C ARG A 324 -13.72 6.12 -12.47
N VAL A 325 -12.93 5.36 -13.23
CA VAL A 325 -13.38 4.82 -14.50
C VAL A 325 -14.58 3.95 -14.17
N SER A 326 -15.74 4.16 -14.79
CA SER A 326 -16.96 3.44 -14.46
C SER A 326 -16.84 1.95 -14.85
N ASN A 327 -17.74 1.09 -14.33
CA ASN A 327 -17.76 -0.31 -14.77
C ASN A 327 -18.00 -0.39 -16.29
N GLU A 328 -18.81 0.52 -16.82
CA GLU A 328 -19.16 0.59 -18.25
C GLU A 328 -17.96 0.95 -19.11
N GLU A 329 -17.18 1.96 -18.71
CA GLU A 329 -15.98 2.40 -19.45
C GLU A 329 -14.92 1.30 -19.52
N ILE A 330 -14.73 0.54 -18.44
CA ILE A 330 -13.79 -0.59 -18.41
C ILE A 330 -14.27 -1.72 -19.30
N LEU A 331 -15.56 -2.08 -19.24
CA LEU A 331 -16.13 -3.11 -20.12
C LEU A 331 -16.12 -2.66 -21.59
N LEU A 332 -16.27 -1.37 -21.87
CA LEU A 332 -16.15 -0.80 -23.22
C LEU A 332 -14.73 -0.94 -23.76
N ALA A 333 -13.70 -0.69 -22.96
CA ALA A 333 -12.31 -0.94 -23.36
C ALA A 333 -12.08 -2.42 -23.74
N LEU A 334 -12.69 -3.34 -22.99
CA LEU A 334 -12.62 -4.78 -23.28
C LEU A 334 -13.33 -5.14 -24.60
N LYS A 335 -14.51 -4.54 -24.85
CA LYS A 335 -15.24 -4.68 -26.14
C LYS A 335 -14.40 -4.18 -27.32
N LYS A 336 -13.67 -3.07 -27.17
CA LYS A 336 -12.79 -2.54 -28.22
C LYS A 336 -11.62 -3.47 -28.54
N VAL A 337 -11.04 -4.12 -27.54
CA VAL A 337 -10.00 -5.14 -27.77
C VAL A 337 -10.59 -6.35 -28.50
N LEU A 338 -11.77 -6.82 -28.07
CA LEU A 338 -12.46 -7.91 -28.73
C LEU A 338 -12.78 -7.61 -30.19
N ALA A 339 -13.28 -6.41 -30.50
CA ALA A 339 -13.59 -5.99 -31.87
C ALA A 339 -12.34 -5.97 -32.77
N ARG A 340 -11.18 -5.58 -32.24
CA ARG A 340 -9.92 -5.52 -33.00
C ARG A 340 -9.25 -6.89 -33.17
N ARG A 341 -9.29 -7.74 -32.14
CA ARG A 341 -8.52 -9.00 -32.10
C ARG A 341 -9.37 -10.24 -32.41
N GLY A 342 -10.70 -10.15 -32.34
CA GLY A 342 -11.64 -11.26 -32.53
C GLY A 342 -11.70 -12.28 -31.38
N TYR A 343 -10.75 -12.24 -30.45
CA TYR A 343 -10.73 -13.09 -29.26
C TYR A 343 -10.11 -12.38 -28.05
N LEU A 344 -10.38 -12.89 -26.85
CA LEU A 344 -9.82 -12.37 -25.60
C LEU A 344 -9.14 -13.48 -24.79
N SER A 345 -7.96 -13.16 -24.30
CA SER A 345 -7.23 -13.90 -23.26
C SER A 345 -6.61 -12.87 -22.31
N ALA A 346 -6.16 -13.32 -21.13
CA ALA A 346 -5.43 -12.44 -20.22
C ALA A 346 -4.22 -11.78 -20.91
N SER A 347 -3.46 -12.54 -21.72
CA SER A 347 -2.31 -12.00 -22.46
C SER A 347 -2.73 -10.96 -23.49
N VAL A 348 -3.80 -11.20 -24.27
CA VAL A 348 -4.28 -10.25 -25.28
C VAL A 348 -4.77 -8.94 -24.65
N ILE A 349 -5.37 -9.01 -23.46
CA ILE A 349 -5.79 -7.83 -22.70
C ILE A 349 -4.56 -7.06 -22.21
N ASP A 350 -3.59 -7.75 -21.60
CA ASP A 350 -2.37 -7.14 -21.07
C ASP A 350 -1.46 -6.56 -22.17
N ASP A 351 -1.50 -7.11 -23.38
CA ASP A 351 -0.76 -6.62 -24.54
C ASP A 351 -1.45 -5.43 -25.25
N ALA A 352 -2.66 -5.04 -24.83
CA ALA A 352 -3.41 -3.94 -25.43
C ALA A 352 -3.16 -2.60 -24.67
N PRO A 353 -2.49 -1.61 -25.28
CA PRO A 353 -2.06 -0.39 -24.58
C PRO A 353 -3.22 0.54 -24.17
N ASP A 354 -4.35 0.46 -24.86
CA ASP A 354 -5.57 1.22 -24.60
C ASP A 354 -6.60 0.43 -23.75
N CYS A 355 -6.19 -0.71 -23.19
CA CYS A 355 -7.01 -1.54 -22.31
C CYS A 355 -6.38 -1.61 -20.92
N PRO A 356 -7.17 -1.50 -19.84
CA PRO A 356 -6.68 -1.83 -18.52
C PRO A 356 -6.15 -3.27 -18.43
N ALA A 357 -5.20 -3.52 -17.54
CA ALA A 357 -4.66 -4.87 -17.34
C ALA A 357 -5.75 -5.89 -16.97
N ALA A 358 -5.58 -7.14 -17.40
CA ALA A 358 -6.50 -8.26 -17.13
C ALA A 358 -6.78 -8.44 -15.63
N SER A 359 -5.81 -8.11 -14.77
CA SER A 359 -5.96 -8.10 -13.33
C SER A 359 -7.03 -7.12 -12.84
N LEU A 360 -7.20 -5.94 -13.47
CA LEU A 360 -8.25 -4.98 -13.09
C LEU A 360 -9.63 -5.61 -13.28
N TYR A 361 -9.87 -6.23 -14.43
CA TYR A 361 -11.11 -6.92 -14.75
C TYR A 361 -11.40 -8.04 -13.74
N PHE A 362 -10.39 -8.85 -13.42
CA PHE A 362 -10.49 -9.87 -12.39
C PHE A 362 -10.85 -9.28 -11.02
N HIS A 363 -10.18 -8.22 -10.58
CA HIS A 363 -10.45 -7.60 -9.28
C HIS A 363 -11.80 -6.91 -9.19
N ARG A 364 -12.26 -6.30 -10.29
CA ARG A 364 -13.47 -5.47 -10.29
C ARG A 364 -14.75 -6.28 -10.50
N PHE A 365 -14.67 -7.37 -11.26
CA PHE A 365 -15.83 -8.21 -11.59
C PHE A 365 -15.71 -9.65 -11.06
N GLY A 366 -14.60 -9.99 -10.38
CA GLY A 366 -14.35 -11.27 -9.73
C GLY A 366 -13.66 -12.32 -10.62
N SER A 367 -13.90 -12.31 -11.93
CA SER A 367 -13.19 -13.17 -12.88
C SER A 367 -13.22 -12.61 -14.31
N LEU A 368 -12.26 -13.01 -15.14
CA LEU A 368 -12.27 -12.68 -16.58
C LEU A 368 -13.45 -13.33 -17.31
N LEU A 369 -13.86 -14.54 -16.90
CA LEU A 369 -15.04 -15.21 -17.49
C LEU A 369 -16.31 -14.40 -17.28
N LYS A 370 -16.49 -13.86 -16.07
CA LYS A 370 -17.63 -12.96 -15.77
C LYS A 370 -17.54 -11.66 -16.55
N CYS A 371 -16.35 -11.13 -16.81
CA CYS A 371 -16.18 -9.97 -17.69
C CYS A 371 -16.58 -10.29 -19.13
N TYR A 372 -16.21 -11.48 -19.62
CA TYR A 372 -16.56 -11.94 -20.96
C TYR A 372 -18.08 -12.07 -21.12
N GLU A 373 -18.76 -12.65 -20.14
CA GLU A 373 -20.22 -12.71 -20.09
C GLU A 373 -20.86 -11.32 -20.14
N LEU A 374 -20.37 -10.37 -19.33
CA LEU A 374 -20.88 -8.99 -19.29
C LEU A 374 -20.72 -8.22 -20.62
N ILE A 375 -19.76 -8.62 -21.47
CA ILE A 375 -19.58 -8.03 -22.80
C ILE A 375 -20.16 -8.88 -23.93
N GLY A 376 -20.84 -9.99 -23.63
CA GLY A 376 -21.41 -10.91 -24.62
C GLY A 376 -20.38 -11.79 -25.33
N TYR A 377 -19.15 -11.88 -24.82
CA TYR A 377 -18.10 -12.70 -25.38
C TYR A 377 -18.13 -14.12 -24.82
N ARG A 378 -18.26 -15.13 -25.67
CA ARG A 378 -18.14 -16.54 -25.28
C ARG A 378 -16.76 -17.07 -25.63
N SER A 379 -16.00 -17.45 -24.61
CA SER A 379 -14.63 -17.95 -24.82
C SER A 379 -14.63 -19.38 -25.39
N PRO A 380 -13.66 -19.76 -26.26
CA PRO A 380 -13.53 -21.13 -26.77
C PRO A 380 -13.43 -22.21 -25.68
N ARG A 381 -12.91 -21.88 -24.49
CA ARG A 381 -12.80 -22.82 -23.36
C ARG A 381 -14.16 -23.16 -22.73
N GLN A 382 -15.10 -22.21 -22.67
CA GLN A 382 -16.48 -22.47 -22.21
C GLN A 382 -17.22 -23.41 -23.18
N PHE A 383 -17.01 -23.25 -24.49
CA PHE A 383 -17.57 -24.17 -25.50
C PHE A 383 -17.06 -25.61 -25.32
N ILE A 384 -15.78 -25.81 -25.01
CA ILE A 384 -15.19 -27.14 -24.81
C ILE A 384 -15.76 -27.82 -23.55
N ALA A 385 -15.92 -27.07 -22.45
CA ALA A 385 -16.48 -27.60 -21.20
C ALA A 385 -17.96 -27.99 -21.35
N SER A 386 -18.79 -27.16 -21.99
CA SER A 386 -20.19 -27.50 -22.29
C SER A 386 -20.30 -28.71 -23.22
N LYS A 387 -19.49 -28.79 -24.29
CA LYS A 387 -19.49 -29.96 -25.20
C LYS A 387 -19.20 -31.27 -24.48
N ARG A 388 -18.22 -31.29 -23.56
CA ARG A 388 -17.92 -32.48 -22.77
C ARG A 388 -19.09 -32.91 -21.90
N ARG A 389 -19.77 -31.96 -21.24
CA ARG A 389 -20.95 -32.26 -20.40
C ARG A 389 -22.12 -32.81 -21.20
N LEU A 390 -22.44 -32.20 -22.35
CA LEU A 390 -23.52 -32.66 -23.22
C LEU A 390 -23.26 -34.08 -23.76
N ALA A 391 -22.01 -34.40 -24.09
CA ALA A 391 -21.61 -35.76 -24.47
C ALA A 391 -21.82 -36.77 -23.32
N THR A 392 -21.47 -36.41 -22.08
CA THR A 392 -21.74 -37.26 -20.91
C THR A 392 -23.23 -37.50 -20.70
N VAL A 393 -24.06 -36.47 -20.78
CA VAL A 393 -25.53 -36.59 -20.65
C VAL A 393 -26.11 -37.49 -21.74
N ARG A 394 -25.61 -37.40 -22.98
CA ARG A 394 -26.04 -38.26 -24.08
C ARG A 394 -25.76 -39.74 -23.80
N ILE A 395 -24.55 -40.05 -23.34
CA ILE A 395 -24.16 -41.43 -22.99
C ILE A 395 -25.05 -41.97 -21.88
N GLN A 396 -25.27 -41.19 -20.81
CA GLN A 396 -26.14 -41.58 -19.70
C GLN A 396 -27.59 -41.82 -20.14
N ALA A 397 -28.11 -41.00 -21.05
CA ALA A 397 -29.46 -41.18 -21.58
C ALA A 397 -29.60 -42.46 -22.43
N ILE A 398 -28.58 -42.79 -23.23
CA ILE A 398 -28.53 -44.03 -24.03
C ILE A 398 -28.47 -45.25 -23.10
N GLU A 399 -27.53 -45.27 -22.16
CA GLU A 399 -27.36 -46.38 -21.21
C GLU A 399 -28.61 -46.60 -20.36
N GLY A 400 -29.21 -45.51 -19.85
CA GLY A 400 -30.46 -45.55 -19.09
C GLY A 400 -31.63 -46.09 -19.91
N LEU A 401 -31.73 -45.71 -21.19
CA LEU A 401 -32.79 -46.19 -22.08
C LEU A 401 -32.63 -47.68 -22.41
N LEU A 402 -31.41 -48.13 -22.71
CA LEU A 402 -31.11 -49.55 -22.97
C LEU A 402 -31.50 -50.42 -21.77
N GLY A 403 -31.09 -50.01 -20.56
CA GLY A 403 -31.44 -50.71 -19.33
C GLY A 403 -32.95 -50.74 -19.07
N ALA A 404 -33.64 -49.61 -19.28
CA ALA A 404 -35.09 -49.53 -19.07
C ALA A 404 -35.89 -50.38 -20.07
N ILE A 405 -35.45 -50.48 -21.32
CA ILE A 405 -36.06 -51.36 -22.32
C ILE A 405 -35.85 -52.83 -21.95
N GLY A 406 -34.64 -53.21 -21.54
CA GLY A 406 -34.33 -54.57 -21.07
C GLY A 406 -35.20 -54.99 -19.89
N SER A 407 -35.37 -54.10 -18.89
CA SER A 407 -36.27 -54.34 -17.75
C SER A 407 -37.75 -54.46 -18.13
N ALA A 408 -38.15 -53.88 -19.27
CA ALA A 408 -39.50 -54.00 -19.82
C ALA A 408 -39.68 -55.22 -20.74
N GLY A 409 -38.69 -56.13 -20.78
CA GLY A 409 -38.69 -57.33 -21.62
C GLY A 409 -38.32 -57.10 -23.08
N GLY A 410 -38.03 -55.86 -23.48
CA GLY A 410 -37.62 -55.52 -24.84
C GLY A 410 -36.13 -55.75 -25.08
N GLN A 411 -35.75 -55.80 -26.36
CA GLN A 411 -34.36 -55.86 -26.82
C GLN A 411 -33.98 -54.54 -27.48
N ALA A 412 -32.80 -54.02 -27.18
CA ALA A 412 -32.28 -52.82 -27.82
C ALA A 412 -30.76 -52.86 -27.94
N ALA A 413 -30.25 -52.39 -29.07
CA ALA A 413 -28.81 -52.28 -29.33
C ALA A 413 -28.46 -50.87 -29.84
N TYR A 414 -27.36 -50.31 -29.35
CA TYR A 414 -26.85 -49.02 -29.80
C TYR A 414 -25.75 -49.21 -30.85
N ASP A 415 -26.03 -48.74 -32.07
CA ASP A 415 -25.06 -48.66 -33.15
C ASP A 415 -24.25 -47.37 -32.99
N LYS A 416 -22.95 -47.54 -32.68
CA LYS A 416 -22.03 -46.41 -32.48
C LYS A 416 -21.59 -45.74 -33.78
N GLU A 417 -21.58 -46.46 -34.90
CA GLU A 417 -21.15 -45.92 -36.19
C GLU A 417 -22.23 -44.99 -36.76
N ASN A 418 -23.48 -45.42 -36.68
CA ASN A 418 -24.63 -44.65 -37.18
C ASN A 418 -25.27 -43.77 -36.10
N GLU A 419 -24.83 -43.90 -34.85
CA GLU A 419 -25.34 -43.20 -33.66
C GLU A 419 -26.86 -43.37 -33.43
N ILE A 420 -27.42 -44.54 -33.74
CA ILE A 420 -28.84 -44.89 -33.61
C ILE A 420 -29.04 -46.09 -32.67
N LEU A 421 -30.19 -46.13 -31.98
CA LEU A 421 -30.64 -47.32 -31.27
C LEU A 421 -31.61 -48.11 -32.15
N ARG A 422 -31.40 -49.40 -32.29
CA ARG A 422 -32.36 -50.34 -32.88
C ARG A 422 -33.08 -51.08 -31.77
N ILE A 423 -34.42 -51.02 -31.77
CA ILE A 423 -35.26 -51.55 -30.70
C ILE A 423 -36.17 -52.64 -31.28
N ASN A 424 -36.12 -53.83 -30.68
CA ASN A 424 -36.87 -55.04 -31.05
C ASN A 424 -36.81 -55.41 -32.54
N ASP A 425 -35.77 -54.96 -33.25
CA ASP A 425 -35.66 -55.00 -34.72
C ASP A 425 -36.84 -54.37 -35.50
N GLU A 426 -37.68 -53.58 -34.83
CA GLU A 426 -38.91 -53.01 -35.39
C GLU A 426 -38.78 -51.53 -35.76
N PHE A 427 -38.06 -50.75 -34.95
CA PHE A 427 -37.90 -49.31 -35.17
C PHE A 427 -36.58 -48.79 -34.62
N THR A 428 -36.22 -47.60 -35.08
CA THR A 428 -34.95 -46.94 -34.78
C THR A 428 -35.16 -45.60 -34.07
N VAL A 429 -34.25 -45.30 -33.14
CA VAL A 429 -34.31 -44.10 -32.30
C VAL A 429 -32.97 -43.36 -32.31
N ALA A 430 -33.01 -42.05 -32.57
CA ALA A 430 -31.86 -41.17 -32.44
C ALA A 430 -32.00 -40.27 -31.19
N ILE A 431 -30.94 -40.17 -30.40
CA ILE A 431 -30.89 -39.30 -29.21
C ILE A 431 -29.94 -38.13 -29.45
N GLU A 432 -30.44 -36.90 -29.33
CA GLU A 432 -29.65 -35.67 -29.41
C GLU A 432 -29.85 -34.80 -28.16
N VAL A 433 -28.75 -34.31 -27.58
CA VAL A 433 -28.79 -33.42 -26.41
C VAL A 433 -28.56 -31.98 -26.86
N LEU A 434 -29.56 -31.14 -26.59
CA LEU A 434 -29.60 -29.76 -27.07
C LEU A 434 -29.18 -28.78 -25.98
N HIS A 435 -28.18 -27.97 -26.28
CA HIS A 435 -27.75 -26.85 -25.44
C HIS A 435 -28.84 -25.76 -25.39
N CYS A 436 -29.11 -25.25 -24.17
CA CYS A 436 -30.02 -24.12 -24.00
C CYS A 436 -29.30 -22.81 -24.30
N THR A 437 -29.76 -22.11 -25.33
CA THR A 437 -29.27 -20.77 -25.69
C THR A 437 -30.32 -19.73 -25.34
N ALA A 438 -29.92 -18.57 -24.85
CA ALA A 438 -30.83 -17.43 -24.69
C ALA A 438 -30.75 -16.54 -25.94
N SER A 439 -31.90 -16.11 -26.44
CA SER A 439 -32.00 -15.07 -27.48
C SER A 439 -31.59 -13.71 -26.93
N ASP A 440 -31.44 -12.71 -27.81
CA ASP A 440 -31.08 -11.34 -27.43
C ASP A 440 -32.08 -10.70 -26.45
N TYR A 441 -33.33 -11.18 -26.44
CA TYR A 441 -34.39 -10.76 -25.52
C TYR A 441 -34.54 -11.66 -24.28
N GLY A 442 -33.59 -12.58 -24.04
CA GLY A 442 -33.56 -13.45 -22.87
C GLY A 442 -34.42 -14.71 -22.95
N TYR A 443 -35.17 -14.92 -24.04
CA TYR A 443 -35.99 -16.13 -24.21
C TYR A 443 -35.13 -17.35 -24.58
N PRO A 444 -35.32 -18.51 -23.92
CA PRO A 444 -34.56 -19.71 -24.20
C PRO A 444 -35.00 -20.40 -25.50
N PHE A 445 -34.03 -20.89 -26.26
CA PHE A 445 -34.22 -21.69 -27.46
C PHE A 445 -33.11 -22.76 -27.59
N TRP A 446 -33.39 -23.79 -28.38
CA TRP A 446 -32.50 -24.91 -28.63
C TRP A 446 -32.31 -25.10 -30.14
N SER A 447 -31.09 -24.96 -30.62
CA SER A 447 -30.78 -25.10 -32.05
C SER A 447 -30.67 -26.57 -32.45
N LEU A 448 -31.32 -26.92 -33.55
CA LEU A 448 -31.24 -28.24 -34.17
C LEU A 448 -30.24 -28.20 -35.33
N LYS A 449 -29.39 -29.22 -35.44
CA LYS A 449 -28.45 -29.31 -36.56
C LYS A 449 -29.09 -30.11 -37.69
N THR A 450 -29.45 -29.42 -38.77
CA THR A 450 -30.16 -29.95 -39.94
C THR A 450 -29.46 -31.13 -40.64
N ARG A 451 -28.13 -31.27 -40.50
CA ARG A 451 -27.32 -32.29 -41.20
C ARG A 451 -27.48 -33.74 -40.71
N ARG A 452 -28.17 -34.01 -39.60
CA ARG A 452 -28.36 -35.37 -39.04
C ARG A 452 -29.80 -35.90 -39.11
N GLN A 453 -30.67 -35.25 -39.89
CA GLN A 453 -32.12 -35.48 -39.84
C GLN A 453 -32.64 -36.71 -40.63
N SER A 454 -31.86 -37.74 -40.97
CA SER A 454 -32.39 -38.81 -41.85
C SER A 454 -31.89 -40.25 -41.62
N VAL A 455 -31.87 -40.75 -40.38
CA VAL A 455 -31.48 -42.16 -40.13
C VAL A 455 -32.29 -42.88 -39.04
N ALA A 456 -33.29 -42.22 -38.44
CA ALA A 456 -34.10 -42.83 -37.38
C ALA A 456 -35.59 -42.52 -37.52
N ASP A 457 -36.43 -43.47 -37.12
CA ASP A 457 -37.90 -43.35 -37.14
C ASP A 457 -38.39 -42.33 -36.09
N ILE A 458 -37.76 -42.34 -34.91
CA ILE A 458 -38.10 -41.48 -33.77
C ILE A 458 -36.87 -40.70 -33.30
N PHE A 459 -37.06 -39.42 -33.02
CA PHE A 459 -36.06 -38.56 -32.39
C PHE A 459 -36.42 -38.29 -30.94
N ILE A 460 -35.44 -38.48 -30.06
CA ILE A 460 -35.45 -38.03 -28.67
C ILE A 460 -34.53 -36.82 -28.59
N LEU A 461 -35.13 -35.63 -28.48
CA LEU A 461 -34.42 -34.38 -28.31
C LEU A 461 -34.44 -34.00 -26.83
N VAL A 462 -33.29 -34.16 -26.17
CA VAL A 462 -33.10 -33.85 -24.75
C VAL A 462 -32.84 -32.35 -24.61
N ARG A 463 -33.81 -31.60 -24.11
CA ARG A 463 -33.66 -30.14 -23.93
C ARG A 463 -33.01 -29.85 -22.59
N MET A 464 -31.86 -29.18 -22.57
CA MET A 464 -31.20 -28.80 -21.32
C MET A 464 -31.79 -27.52 -20.74
N ARG A 465 -31.65 -27.29 -19.43
CA ARG A 465 -31.84 -25.98 -18.79
C ARG A 465 -30.59 -25.09 -18.99
N PRO A 466 -30.70 -23.75 -18.82
CA PRO A 466 -29.53 -22.86 -18.85
C PRO A 466 -28.39 -23.38 -17.96
N GLY A 467 -27.17 -23.43 -18.51
CA GLY A 467 -25.98 -23.94 -17.82
C GLY A 467 -25.65 -25.42 -18.06
N ASP A 468 -26.48 -26.16 -18.79
CA ASP A 468 -26.25 -27.56 -19.22
C ASP A 468 -26.03 -28.56 -18.07
N LEU A 469 -26.59 -28.29 -16.89
CA LEU A 469 -26.46 -29.16 -15.71
C LEU A 469 -27.70 -30.03 -15.45
N VAL A 470 -28.86 -29.61 -15.94
CA VAL A 470 -30.14 -30.26 -15.63
C VAL A 470 -30.94 -30.42 -16.91
N ILE A 471 -31.50 -31.61 -17.12
CA ILE A 471 -32.44 -31.88 -18.22
C ILE A 471 -33.76 -31.15 -17.92
N ARG A 472 -34.30 -30.45 -18.91
CA ARG A 472 -35.60 -29.78 -18.82
C ARG A 472 -36.72 -30.78 -19.04
N ASP A 473 -36.70 -31.44 -20.21
CA ASP A 473 -37.70 -32.39 -20.69
C ASP A 473 -37.18 -33.09 -21.97
N TYR A 474 -37.95 -34.06 -22.46
CA TYR A 474 -37.66 -34.84 -23.66
C TYR A 474 -38.74 -34.59 -24.71
N LEU A 475 -38.34 -34.14 -25.90
CA LEU A 475 -39.24 -34.10 -27.04
C LEU A 475 -39.05 -35.41 -27.82
N ILE A 476 -40.07 -36.26 -27.80
CA ILE A 476 -40.04 -37.61 -28.38
C ILE A 476 -41.04 -37.64 -29.54
N ALA A 477 -40.56 -37.46 -30.75
CA ALA A 477 -41.42 -37.27 -31.92
C ALA A 477 -40.91 -38.07 -33.13
N PRO A 478 -41.82 -38.50 -34.04
CA PRO A 478 -41.42 -39.11 -35.28
C PRO A 478 -40.70 -38.08 -36.17
N ILE A 479 -39.81 -38.58 -37.05
CA ILE A 479 -39.01 -37.76 -37.95
C ILE A 479 -39.84 -36.70 -38.70
N SER A 480 -41.04 -37.03 -39.16
CA SER A 480 -41.95 -36.13 -39.89
C SER A 480 -42.34 -34.85 -39.13
N LYS A 481 -42.24 -34.84 -37.80
CA LYS A 481 -42.51 -33.66 -36.96
C LYS A 481 -41.27 -32.80 -36.71
N ILE A 482 -40.07 -33.34 -36.98
CA ILE A 482 -38.77 -32.70 -36.73
C ILE A 482 -38.14 -32.15 -38.01
N VAL A 483 -38.32 -32.83 -39.16
CA VAL A 483 -37.75 -32.40 -40.44
C VAL A 483 -38.15 -30.97 -40.76
N GLY A 484 -37.17 -30.17 -41.20
CA GLY A 484 -37.37 -28.77 -41.58
C GLY A 484 -37.37 -27.78 -40.42
N LYS A 485 -37.30 -28.25 -39.16
CA LYS A 485 -37.13 -27.37 -37.99
C LYS A 485 -35.65 -27.07 -37.74
N SER A 486 -35.33 -25.80 -37.56
CA SER A 486 -33.99 -25.30 -37.22
C SER A 486 -33.82 -25.01 -35.73
N GLU A 487 -34.92 -24.80 -35.00
CA GLU A 487 -34.90 -24.44 -33.58
C GLU A 487 -36.15 -24.93 -32.85
N LEU A 488 -36.02 -25.10 -31.54
CA LEU A 488 -37.11 -25.31 -30.59
C LEU A 488 -37.17 -24.15 -29.60
N ARG A 489 -38.39 -23.78 -29.22
CA ARG A 489 -38.71 -22.74 -28.22
C ARG A 489 -39.23 -23.39 -26.94
N ALA A 490 -39.39 -22.59 -25.88
CA ALA A 490 -39.96 -23.06 -24.61
C ALA A 490 -41.40 -23.59 -24.78
N ASN A 491 -42.15 -22.99 -25.70
CA ASN A 491 -43.47 -23.40 -26.17
C ASN A 491 -43.40 -23.44 -27.70
N ASN A 492 -43.65 -24.60 -28.30
CA ASN A 492 -43.56 -24.83 -29.75
C ASN A 492 -44.94 -24.92 -30.42
N GLY A 493 -46.00 -24.65 -29.66
CA GLY A 493 -47.39 -24.79 -30.09
C GLY A 493 -47.91 -26.22 -29.95
N ALA A 494 -49.25 -26.35 -29.97
CA ALA A 494 -49.97 -27.59 -29.66
C ALA A 494 -49.57 -28.79 -30.53
N GLN A 495 -49.10 -28.58 -31.75
CA GLN A 495 -48.73 -29.68 -32.66
C GLN A 495 -47.43 -30.39 -32.28
N LEU A 496 -46.51 -29.71 -31.59
CA LEU A 496 -45.20 -30.25 -31.23
C LEU A 496 -45.06 -30.45 -29.72
N ASP A 497 -45.71 -29.60 -28.92
CA ASP A 497 -45.67 -29.72 -27.46
C ASP A 497 -46.44 -30.95 -26.93
N THR A 498 -47.31 -31.57 -27.74
CA THR A 498 -47.93 -32.89 -27.45
C THR A 498 -46.92 -34.03 -27.41
N TYR A 499 -45.73 -33.85 -27.99
CA TYR A 499 -44.63 -34.81 -27.97
C TYR A 499 -43.61 -34.51 -26.85
N LEU A 500 -43.93 -33.63 -25.91
CA LEU A 500 -43.09 -33.34 -24.76
C LEU A 500 -43.41 -34.26 -23.58
N PHE A 501 -42.36 -34.88 -23.04
CA PHE A 501 -42.46 -35.82 -21.94
C PHE A 501 -41.43 -35.49 -20.85
N PRO A 502 -41.77 -35.70 -19.57
CA PRO A 502 -40.82 -35.52 -18.46
C PRO A 502 -39.77 -36.63 -18.40
N THR A 503 -40.03 -37.77 -19.02
CA THR A 503 -39.20 -38.99 -18.96
C THR A 503 -39.21 -39.72 -20.31
N LEU A 504 -38.32 -40.71 -20.46
CA LEU A 504 -38.25 -41.59 -21.64
C LEU A 504 -39.29 -42.72 -21.64
N THR A 505 -40.25 -42.69 -20.70
CA THR A 505 -41.28 -43.74 -20.52
C THR A 505 -42.09 -44.08 -21.78
N PRO A 506 -42.43 -43.13 -22.68
CA PRO A 506 -43.14 -43.49 -23.91
C PRO A 506 -42.38 -44.51 -24.77
N ILE A 507 -41.05 -44.40 -24.87
CA ILE A 507 -40.25 -45.34 -25.66
C ILE A 507 -40.17 -46.69 -24.98
N THR A 508 -39.99 -46.73 -23.66
CA THR A 508 -39.95 -48.01 -22.93
C THR A 508 -41.28 -48.75 -23.03
N ARG A 509 -42.42 -48.03 -23.10
CA ARG A 509 -43.74 -48.64 -23.32
C ARG A 509 -43.90 -49.20 -24.73
N LEU A 510 -43.44 -48.48 -25.75
CA LEU A 510 -43.43 -48.98 -27.14
C LEU A 510 -42.54 -50.22 -27.30
N ALA A 511 -41.46 -50.29 -26.53
CA ALA A 511 -40.50 -51.40 -26.57
C ALA A 511 -40.87 -52.60 -25.69
N ALA A 512 -41.89 -52.47 -24.83
CA ALA A 512 -42.23 -53.49 -23.86
C ALA A 512 -42.64 -54.81 -24.54
N ARG A 513 -42.28 -55.93 -23.91
CA ARG A 513 -42.69 -57.27 -24.31
C ARG A 513 -43.25 -57.99 -23.08
N ALA A 514 -44.31 -58.74 -23.30
CA ALA A 514 -44.90 -59.60 -22.29
C ALA A 514 -45.19 -60.97 -22.92
N SER A 515 -45.06 -62.03 -22.12
CA SER A 515 -45.43 -63.37 -22.57
C SER A 515 -46.94 -63.43 -22.79
N VAL A 516 -47.36 -64.17 -23.80
CA VAL A 516 -48.79 -64.41 -24.09
C VAL A 516 -49.50 -65.04 -22.89
N GLU A 517 -48.79 -65.89 -22.12
CA GLU A 517 -49.28 -66.50 -20.87
C GLU A 517 -49.54 -65.49 -19.73
N THR A 518 -49.03 -64.26 -19.86
CA THR A 518 -49.16 -63.21 -18.82
C THR A 518 -50.19 -62.14 -19.21
N ILE A 519 -50.70 -62.15 -20.44
CA ILE A 519 -51.61 -61.13 -21.00
C ILE A 519 -53.03 -61.69 -21.19
N LEU A 520 -53.16 -63.00 -21.46
CA LEU A 520 -54.41 -63.75 -21.38
C LEU A 520 -54.70 -64.16 -19.93
#